data_AF-A0A816HYJ2-F1
#
_entry.id   AF-A0A816HYJ2-F1
#
_cell.length_a   1.000
_cell.length_b   1.000
_cell.length_c   1.000
_cell.angle_alpha   90.00
_cell.angle_beta   90.00
_cell.angle_gamma   90.00
#
_symmetry.space_group_name_H-M   'P 1'
#
loop_
_entity.id
_entity.type
_entity.pdbx_description
1 polymer ?
#
loop_
_entity_poly.entity_id
_entity_poly.type
_entity_poly.pdbx_seq_one_letter_code
_entity_poly.pdbx_strand_id
1 'polypeptide(L)'
;MANLFKSKCEFFHVSYLSFVHGVSTSEKEGYLQEESINYYFDYHALSRASYFCDICKCHDSPKWFVIKDSYIVDIRPDTYEICFPMLVDRDFQVSTDLQNIASNDSIKISNSQRTLVINCRKARDCDEWTKNLSNLTEQAKDFVNETRSRFDSYAPVRENQLAYWFINGKSYMEAVAKALLTAKEEVFITDWWLSPELMLIRPADDKTFRLDNILGRIADAGVRVYVMIYKEMPFALGLNSLYTERKLVSKNAKGFIKVIRHPNHNTTNGVLLWSHHEKMVVIDQKIAFVGGIDLCYGRWDDEYMR
;
A
#
# COMPACT_ATOMS: atom_id res chain seq x y z
N MET A 1 0.12 30.18 13.61
CA MET A 1 -0.31 29.72 12.27
C MET A 1 -0.86 28.30 12.26
N ALA A 2 -0.21 27.31 12.91
CA ALA A 2 -0.70 25.92 12.96
C ALA A 2 -2.13 25.76 13.51
N ASN A 3 -2.49 26.45 14.60
CA ASN A 3 -3.83 26.37 15.20
C ASN A 3 -4.94 26.96 14.29
N LEU A 4 -4.62 27.99 13.50
CA LEU A 4 -5.57 28.57 12.55
C LEU A 4 -5.79 27.66 11.34
N PHE A 5 -4.74 26.99 10.87
CA PHE A 5 -4.85 26.00 9.81
C PHE A 5 -5.69 24.80 10.28
N LYS A 6 -5.43 24.28 11.48
CA LYS A 6 -6.21 23.21 12.09
C LYS A 6 -7.69 23.58 12.22
N SER A 7 -8.00 24.74 12.80
CA SER A 7 -9.39 25.21 12.93
C SER A 7 -10.11 25.38 11.59
N LYS A 8 -9.42 25.81 10.53
CA LYS A 8 -9.99 25.90 9.18
C LYS A 8 -10.23 24.53 8.56
N CYS A 9 -9.26 23.61 8.66
CA CYS A 9 -9.41 22.23 8.19
C CYS A 9 -10.59 21.53 8.87
N GLU A 10 -10.72 21.72 10.19
CA GLU A 10 -11.85 21.21 10.97
C GLU A 10 -13.18 21.82 10.52
N PHE A 11 -13.23 23.14 10.30
CA PHE A 11 -14.44 23.82 9.84
C PHE A 11 -14.90 23.35 8.45
N PHE A 12 -13.95 23.11 7.53
CA PHE A 12 -14.25 22.65 6.18
C PHE A 12 -14.36 21.13 6.05
N HIS A 13 -14.15 20.37 7.14
CA HIS A 13 -14.10 18.90 7.09
C HIS A 13 -13.09 18.37 6.07
N VAL A 14 -11.87 18.91 6.10
CA VAL A 14 -10.75 18.51 5.23
C VAL A 14 -9.48 18.27 6.02
N SER A 15 -8.54 17.53 5.44
CA SER A 15 -7.21 17.25 5.98
C SER A 15 -6.14 17.47 4.92
N TYR A 16 -4.87 17.26 5.26
CA TYR A 16 -3.80 17.34 4.26
C TYR A 16 -3.98 16.30 3.14
N LEU A 17 -4.67 15.17 3.41
CA LEU A 17 -4.99 14.15 2.40
C LEU A 17 -6.01 14.62 1.36
N SER A 18 -6.76 15.70 1.63
CA SER A 18 -7.67 16.29 0.64
C SER A 18 -6.90 17.05 -0.46
N PHE A 19 -5.61 17.35 -0.24
CA PHE A 19 -4.79 18.18 -1.12
C PHE A 19 -3.57 17.44 -1.70
N VAL A 20 -3.50 16.11 -1.55
CA VAL A 20 -2.44 15.30 -2.16
C VAL A 20 -2.77 15.07 -3.63
N HIS A 21 -1.99 15.67 -4.52
CA HIS A 21 -2.12 15.43 -5.96
C HIS A 21 -1.87 13.96 -6.32
N GLY A 22 -2.74 13.40 -7.16
CA GLY A 22 -2.67 12.01 -7.61
C GLY A 22 -3.41 11.01 -6.72
N VAL A 23 -4.01 11.45 -5.61
CA VAL A 23 -4.91 10.65 -4.78
C VAL A 23 -6.35 11.12 -5.02
N SER A 24 -7.31 10.20 -4.91
CA SER A 24 -8.74 10.50 -5.04
C SER A 24 -9.21 11.56 -4.05
N THR A 25 -10.26 12.29 -4.44
CA THR A 25 -10.94 13.25 -3.55
C THR A 25 -11.55 12.51 -2.37
N SER A 26 -11.55 13.15 -1.20
CA SER A 26 -12.21 12.58 -0.03
C SER A 26 -13.73 12.71 -0.17
N GLU A 27 -14.43 11.62 0.04
CA GLU A 27 -15.91 11.58 0.04
C GLU A 27 -16.46 12.18 1.35
N LYS A 28 -15.83 11.84 2.47
CA LYS A 28 -16.16 12.39 3.79
C LYS A 28 -14.95 12.38 4.71
N GLU A 29 -14.83 13.43 5.51
CA GLU A 29 -13.84 13.49 6.59
C GLU A 29 -14.44 14.02 7.89
N GLY A 30 -13.87 13.62 9.01
CA GLY A 30 -14.24 14.19 10.30
C GLY A 30 -13.75 13.42 11.51
N TYR A 31 -13.97 14.01 12.68
CA TYR A 31 -13.67 13.37 13.96
C TYR A 31 -14.68 12.28 14.27
N LEU A 32 -14.17 11.09 14.55
CA LEU A 32 -14.93 10.02 15.17
C LEU A 32 -14.12 9.41 16.31
N GLN A 33 -14.81 8.78 17.25
CA GLN A 33 -14.16 8.01 18.30
C GLN A 33 -14.18 6.53 17.91
N GLU A 34 -13.00 5.94 17.85
CA GLU A 34 -12.87 4.50 17.64
C GLU A 34 -13.10 3.80 18.98
N GLU A 35 -14.01 2.84 19.00
CA GLU A 35 -14.03 1.82 20.05
C GLU A 35 -13.23 0.63 19.53
N SER A 36 -12.06 0.41 20.13
CA SER A 36 -11.31 -0.82 19.93
C SER A 36 -12.10 -1.99 20.52
N ILE A 37 -12.93 -2.63 19.70
CA ILE A 37 -13.56 -3.91 20.04
C ILE A 37 -12.64 -5.02 19.57
N ASN A 38 -12.09 -5.76 20.53
CA ASN A 38 -11.17 -6.88 20.35
C ASN A 38 -11.82 -8.07 19.63
N TYR A 39 -12.06 -7.97 18.33
CA TYR A 39 -12.33 -9.11 17.46
C TYR A 39 -11.33 -9.09 16.30
N TYR A 40 -10.08 -9.42 16.59
CA TYR A 40 -9.20 -9.98 15.56
C TYR A 40 -9.66 -11.42 15.31
N PHE A 41 -10.02 -11.71 14.06
CA PHE A 41 -10.48 -13.04 13.67
C PHE A 41 -9.46 -14.12 14.06
N ASP A 42 -9.95 -15.03 14.89
CA ASP A 42 -9.27 -16.20 15.43
C ASP A 42 -9.08 -17.23 14.30
N TYR A 43 -7.98 -17.13 13.54
CA TYR A 43 -7.59 -18.20 12.62
C TYR A 43 -6.14 -18.66 12.72
N HIS A 44 -5.29 -18.01 13.52
CA HIS A 44 -3.99 -18.57 13.86
C HIS A 44 -3.57 -18.12 15.27
N ALA A 45 -3.75 -19.01 16.25
CA ALA A 45 -3.34 -18.84 17.65
C ALA A 45 -1.82 -18.62 17.87
N LEU A 46 -1.03 -18.45 16.80
CA LEU A 46 0.42 -18.28 16.85
C LEU A 46 0.97 -17.17 15.93
N SER A 47 0.12 -16.40 15.23
CA SER A 47 0.55 -15.19 14.50
C SER A 47 0.30 -13.95 15.33
N ARG A 48 0.88 -13.90 16.54
CA ARG A 48 1.02 -12.66 17.30
C ARG A 48 2.09 -11.79 16.64
N ALA A 49 1.77 -11.20 15.49
CA ALA A 49 2.46 -9.98 15.11
C ALA A 49 2.13 -8.96 16.19
N SER A 50 3.12 -8.73 17.04
CA SER A 50 3.13 -7.79 18.15
C SER A 50 3.00 -6.36 17.64
N TYR A 51 1.83 -6.00 17.13
CA TYR A 51 1.34 -4.64 17.21
C TYR A 51 0.92 -4.42 18.66
N PHE A 52 1.91 -4.12 19.50
CA PHE A 52 1.79 -3.68 20.89
C PHE A 52 0.97 -2.37 20.97
N CYS A 53 -0.31 -2.39 20.62
CA CYS A 53 -1.20 -1.26 20.83
C CYS A 53 -2.42 -1.59 21.70
N ASP A 54 -2.50 -2.81 22.26
CA ASP A 54 -3.50 -3.13 23.28
C ASP A 54 -3.31 -2.34 24.60
N ILE A 55 -2.19 -1.58 24.74
CA ILE A 55 -1.82 -0.78 25.93
C ILE A 55 -1.65 0.72 25.57
N CYS A 56 -1.83 1.10 24.30
CA CYS A 56 -1.53 2.47 23.89
C CYS A 56 -2.78 3.37 24.04
N LYS A 57 -2.62 4.55 24.68
CA LYS A 57 -3.66 5.60 24.77
C LYS A 57 -4.18 6.13 23.42
N CYS A 58 -3.71 5.59 22.29
CA CYS A 58 -4.08 6.03 20.95
C CYS A 58 -5.38 5.40 20.42
N HIS A 59 -5.96 4.42 21.12
CA HIS A 59 -7.27 3.86 20.79
C HIS A 59 -8.43 4.64 21.42
N ASP A 60 -8.24 5.26 22.59
CA ASP A 60 -9.30 6.02 23.26
C ASP A 60 -9.41 7.50 22.81
N SER A 61 -8.45 7.98 22.00
CA SER A 61 -8.45 9.36 21.53
C SER A 61 -9.27 9.50 20.24
N PRO A 62 -10.08 10.58 20.08
CA PRO A 62 -10.74 10.89 18.82
C PRO A 62 -9.74 10.92 17.66
N LYS A 63 -10.10 10.30 16.54
CA LYS A 63 -9.28 10.25 15.33
C LYS A 63 -9.98 10.98 14.20
N TRP A 64 -9.19 11.47 13.25
CA TRP A 64 -9.72 12.07 12.03
C TRP A 64 -9.83 10.99 10.95
N PHE A 65 -11.06 10.59 10.64
CA PHE A 65 -11.33 9.60 9.62
C PHE A 65 -11.49 10.26 8.26
N VAL A 66 -10.99 9.59 7.23
CA VAL A 66 -11.08 10.01 5.84
C VAL A 66 -11.56 8.83 5.02
N ILE A 67 -12.67 9.01 4.30
CA ILE A 67 -13.18 8.06 3.30
C ILE A 67 -12.64 8.50 1.94
N LYS A 68 -11.91 7.60 1.28
CA LYS A 68 -11.47 7.70 -0.12
C LYS A 68 -12.30 6.76 -0.99
N ASP A 69 -11.99 6.72 -2.28
CA ASP A 69 -12.70 5.91 -3.30
C ASP A 69 -12.50 4.39 -3.18
N SER A 70 -11.49 3.94 -2.44
CA SER A 70 -11.13 2.51 -2.32
C SER A 70 -10.63 2.10 -0.93
N TYR A 71 -10.57 3.04 0.01
CA TYR A 71 -10.08 2.78 1.37
C TYR A 71 -10.57 3.84 2.36
N ILE A 72 -10.45 3.49 3.63
CA ILE A 72 -10.67 4.39 4.77
C ILE A 72 -9.35 4.52 5.51
N VAL A 73 -9.05 5.71 6.02
CA VAL A 73 -7.86 5.92 6.82
C VAL A 73 -8.16 6.77 8.04
N ASP A 74 -7.58 6.39 9.17
CA ASP A 74 -7.58 7.21 10.38
C ASP A 74 -6.25 7.94 10.56
N ILE A 75 -6.33 9.22 10.90
CA ILE A 75 -5.19 10.11 11.12
C ILE A 75 -5.19 10.58 12.58
N ARG A 76 -4.00 10.58 13.20
CA ARG A 76 -3.80 11.18 14.52
C ARG A 76 -3.91 12.71 14.44
N PRO A 77 -4.83 13.35 15.18
CA PRO A 77 -5.07 14.79 15.06
C PRO A 77 -3.96 15.70 15.60
N ASP A 78 -3.04 15.14 16.38
CA ASP A 78 -1.91 15.81 17.02
C ASP A 78 -0.62 15.66 16.19
N THR A 79 -0.33 14.46 15.69
CA THR A 79 0.89 14.17 14.92
C THR A 79 0.70 14.20 13.41
N TYR A 80 -0.55 14.18 12.92
CA TYR A 80 -0.91 13.98 11.51
C TYR A 80 -0.39 12.66 10.92
N GLU A 81 -0.03 11.69 11.78
CA GLU A 81 0.38 10.37 11.35
C GLU A 81 -0.83 9.57 10.89
N ILE A 82 -0.67 8.88 9.77
CA ILE A 82 -1.61 7.83 9.35
C ILE A 82 -1.45 6.65 10.32
N CYS A 83 -2.56 6.27 10.95
CA CYS A 83 -2.59 5.11 11.83
C CYS A 83 -2.70 3.82 11.01
N PHE A 84 -3.80 3.63 10.29
CA PHE A 84 -4.02 2.43 9.49
C PHE A 84 -4.90 2.69 8.27
N PRO A 85 -4.41 2.44 7.04
CA PRO A 85 -5.27 2.41 5.86
C PRO A 85 -6.02 1.07 5.82
N MET A 86 -7.35 1.13 5.89
CA MET A 86 -8.24 -0.01 5.74
C MET A 86 -8.77 -0.05 4.31
N LEU A 87 -8.28 -0.99 3.52
CA LEU A 87 -8.71 -1.16 2.13
C LEU A 87 -10.11 -1.76 2.07
N VAL A 88 -10.85 -1.36 1.03
CA VAL A 88 -12.07 -2.03 0.63
C VAL A 88 -11.67 -3.31 -0.11
N ASP A 89 -11.78 -4.43 0.58
CA ASP A 89 -11.52 -5.77 0.06
C ASP A 89 -12.79 -6.63 0.03
N ARG A 90 -12.64 -7.90 -0.33
CA ARG A 90 -13.76 -8.85 -0.45
C ARG A 90 -14.53 -9.02 0.85
N ASP A 91 -13.84 -8.92 1.98
CA ASP A 91 -14.44 -9.15 3.30
C ASP A 91 -14.89 -7.80 3.92
N PHE A 92 -14.90 -6.72 3.12
CA PHE A 92 -15.31 -5.39 3.54
C PHE A 92 -16.81 -5.33 3.83
N GLN A 93 -17.18 -5.02 5.07
CA GLN A 93 -18.56 -4.96 5.52
C GLN A 93 -18.79 -3.75 6.41
N VAL A 94 -19.99 -3.18 6.32
CA VAL A 94 -20.45 -2.05 7.12
C VAL A 94 -21.77 -2.46 7.78
N SER A 95 -21.87 -2.36 9.10
CA SER A 95 -23.07 -2.69 9.85
C SER A 95 -23.34 -1.66 10.94
N THR A 96 -24.61 -1.26 11.07
CA THR A 96 -25.12 -0.45 12.20
C THR A 96 -25.88 -1.30 13.23
N ASP A 97 -26.15 -2.58 12.93
CA ASP A 97 -26.83 -3.50 13.84
C ASP A 97 -25.80 -4.14 14.79
N LEU A 98 -25.57 -3.46 15.92
CA LEU A 98 -24.58 -3.83 16.94
C LEU A 98 -25.23 -4.27 18.25
N GLN A 99 -26.34 -5.02 18.15
CA GLN A 99 -27.03 -5.59 19.30
C GLN A 99 -26.03 -6.21 20.29
N ASN A 100 -26.02 -5.71 21.52
CA ASN A 100 -25.17 -6.13 22.65
C ASN A 100 -23.66 -5.88 22.53
N ILE A 101 -23.20 -5.13 21.51
CA ILE A 101 -21.75 -4.91 21.25
C ILE A 101 -21.34 -3.44 21.42
N ALA A 102 -22.19 -2.47 21.08
CA ALA A 102 -21.88 -1.05 21.17
C ALA A 102 -23.13 -0.20 21.44
N SER A 103 -22.94 1.13 21.60
CA SER A 103 -24.05 2.08 21.76
C SER A 103 -24.93 2.15 20.49
N ASN A 104 -26.20 2.60 20.62
CA ASN A 104 -27.15 2.69 19.50
C ASN A 104 -26.66 3.55 18.32
N ASP A 105 -25.68 4.42 18.52
CA ASP A 105 -25.13 5.35 17.51
C ASP A 105 -23.71 4.93 17.08
N SER A 106 -23.51 3.65 16.76
CA SER A 106 -22.18 3.11 16.39
C SER A 106 -22.21 2.39 15.05
N ILE A 107 -21.09 2.42 14.33
CA ILE A 107 -20.89 1.77 13.03
C ILE A 107 -19.76 0.77 13.16
N LYS A 108 -20.00 -0.48 12.79
CA LYS A 108 -18.96 -1.51 12.64
C LYS A 108 -18.52 -1.57 11.18
N ILE A 109 -17.21 -1.51 10.99
CA ILE A 109 -16.55 -1.64 9.69
C ILE A 109 -15.55 -2.78 9.80
N SER A 110 -15.63 -3.79 8.95
CA SER A 110 -14.66 -4.90 8.94
C SER A 110 -14.12 -5.13 7.55
N ASN A 111 -12.91 -5.69 7.43
CA ASN A 111 -12.31 -6.20 6.21
C ASN A 111 -11.47 -7.46 6.53
N SER A 112 -10.70 -7.98 5.58
CA SER A 112 -9.88 -9.18 5.79
C SER A 112 -8.78 -9.03 6.86
N GLN A 113 -8.43 -7.79 7.22
CA GLN A 113 -7.33 -7.49 8.14
C GLN A 113 -7.80 -7.15 9.55
N ARG A 114 -8.92 -6.41 9.69
CA ARG A 114 -9.40 -5.96 11.00
C ARG A 114 -10.89 -5.63 11.02
N THR A 115 -11.41 -5.52 12.24
CA THR A 115 -12.72 -4.94 12.55
C THR A 115 -12.51 -3.65 13.35
N LEU A 116 -13.28 -2.62 13.02
CA LEU A 116 -13.38 -1.35 13.71
C LEU A 116 -14.82 -1.14 14.15
N VAL A 117 -15.01 -0.55 15.33
CA VAL A 117 -16.28 0.05 15.71
C VAL A 117 -16.05 1.53 15.96
N ILE A 118 -16.93 2.35 15.40
CA ILE A 118 -16.80 3.78 15.41
C ILE A 118 -18.08 4.39 15.98
N ASN A 119 -17.92 5.19 17.02
CA ASN A 119 -19.02 5.88 17.68
C ASN A 119 -19.29 7.22 17.00
N CYS A 120 -20.56 7.44 16.68
CA CYS A 120 -21.06 8.70 16.19
C CYS A 120 -21.58 9.54 17.37
N ARG A 121 -21.51 10.86 17.23
CA ARG A 121 -22.01 11.77 18.29
C ARG A 121 -23.54 11.84 18.34
N LYS A 122 -24.18 11.60 17.19
CA LYS A 122 -25.63 11.67 16.99
C LYS A 122 -26.04 10.63 15.94
N ALA A 123 -27.27 10.12 16.05
CA ALA A 123 -27.88 9.24 15.04
C ALA A 123 -27.75 9.78 13.60
N ARG A 124 -28.00 11.08 13.39
CA ARG A 124 -27.85 11.71 12.06
C ARG A 124 -26.42 11.61 11.49
N ASP A 125 -25.41 11.74 12.34
CA ASP A 125 -24.02 11.60 11.91
C ASP A 125 -23.76 10.14 11.53
N CYS A 126 -24.31 9.19 12.29
CA CYS A 126 -24.26 7.76 12.01
C CYS A 126 -24.88 7.41 10.64
N ASP A 127 -26.06 7.95 10.35
CA ASP A 127 -26.74 7.76 9.05
C ASP A 127 -25.91 8.31 7.90
N GLU A 128 -25.31 9.49 8.08
CA GLU A 128 -24.50 10.12 7.05
C GLU A 128 -23.20 9.35 6.78
N TRP A 129 -22.49 8.93 7.83
CA TRP A 129 -21.29 8.10 7.70
C TRP A 129 -21.61 6.75 7.06
N THR A 130 -22.67 6.07 7.51
CA THR A 130 -23.11 4.79 6.94
C THR A 130 -23.42 4.94 5.45
N LYS A 131 -24.15 5.99 5.05
CA LYS A 131 -24.44 6.26 3.64
C LYS A 131 -23.18 6.44 2.80
N ASN A 132 -22.18 7.19 3.29
CA ASN A 132 -20.92 7.39 2.57
C ASN A 132 -20.10 6.10 2.47
N LEU A 133 -20.11 5.27 3.52
CA LEU A 133 -19.46 3.96 3.52
C LEU A 133 -20.14 2.99 2.55
N SER A 134 -21.46 2.98 2.46
CA SER A 134 -22.18 2.20 1.45
C SER A 134 -21.91 2.68 0.02
N ASN A 135 -21.82 3.99 -0.19
CA ASN A 135 -21.41 4.55 -1.50
C ASN A 135 -19.99 4.12 -1.88
N LEU A 136 -19.06 4.11 -0.93
CA LEU A 136 -17.70 3.60 -1.12
C LEU A 136 -17.73 2.13 -1.58
N THR A 137 -18.53 1.27 -0.94
CA THR A 137 -18.68 -0.13 -1.35
C THR A 137 -19.17 -0.26 -2.79
N GLU A 138 -20.12 0.57 -3.22
CA GLU A 138 -20.62 0.58 -4.61
C GLU A 138 -19.55 1.07 -5.60
N GLN A 139 -18.80 2.13 -5.26
CA GLN A 139 -17.69 2.63 -6.09
C GLN A 139 -16.57 1.58 -6.24
N ALA A 140 -16.28 0.86 -5.15
CA ALA A 140 -15.25 -0.17 -5.07
C ALA A 140 -15.79 -1.59 -5.32
N LYS A 141 -16.93 -1.73 -6.01
CA LYS A 141 -17.61 -3.02 -6.25
C LYS A 141 -16.73 -4.10 -6.89
N ASP A 142 -15.72 -3.68 -7.66
CA ASP A 142 -14.75 -4.60 -8.25
C ASP A 142 -13.98 -5.41 -7.19
N PHE A 143 -13.88 -4.90 -5.97
CA PHE A 143 -13.16 -5.53 -4.85
C PHE A 143 -14.08 -6.21 -3.81
N VAL A 144 -15.35 -5.82 -3.72
CA VAL A 144 -16.32 -6.32 -2.71
C VAL A 144 -17.29 -7.37 -3.27
N ASN A 145 -17.25 -7.59 -4.59
CA ASN A 145 -18.25 -8.30 -5.40
C ASN A 145 -18.92 -9.51 -4.70
N GLU A 146 -20.27 -9.52 -4.67
CA GLU A 146 -21.08 -10.55 -4.01
C GLU A 146 -20.86 -11.95 -4.61
N THR A 147 -20.56 -12.01 -5.90
CA THR A 147 -20.17 -13.23 -6.58
C THR A 147 -18.65 -13.37 -6.57
N ARG A 148 -18.15 -14.41 -5.91
CA ARG A 148 -16.72 -14.75 -5.85
C ARG A 148 -16.09 -14.66 -7.23
N SER A 149 -15.09 -13.79 -7.36
CA SER A 149 -14.23 -13.74 -8.54
C SER A 149 -13.63 -15.11 -8.82
N ARG A 150 -13.36 -15.40 -10.09
CA ARG A 150 -12.77 -16.67 -10.52
C ARG A 150 -11.55 -17.02 -9.66
N PHE A 151 -11.52 -18.26 -9.14
CA PHE A 151 -10.46 -18.78 -8.26
C PHE A 151 -10.31 -18.07 -6.91
N ASP A 152 -11.39 -17.46 -6.38
CA ASP A 152 -11.37 -16.68 -5.14
C ASP A 152 -10.36 -15.50 -5.16
N SER A 153 -10.04 -15.00 -6.36
CA SER A 153 -9.16 -13.85 -6.59
C SER A 153 -9.73 -12.58 -5.97
N TYR A 154 -8.87 -11.68 -5.47
CA TYR A 154 -9.30 -10.34 -5.06
C TYR A 154 -9.70 -9.46 -6.27
N ALA A 155 -9.14 -9.74 -7.44
CA ALA A 155 -9.40 -9.00 -8.67
C ALA A 155 -10.39 -9.76 -9.58
N PRO A 156 -11.37 -9.07 -10.20
CA PRO A 156 -12.29 -9.67 -11.15
C PRO A 156 -11.61 -9.90 -12.51
N VAL A 157 -12.25 -10.69 -13.38
CA VAL A 157 -11.79 -10.85 -14.77
C VAL A 157 -11.97 -9.53 -15.51
N ARG A 158 -10.89 -9.03 -16.13
CA ARG A 158 -10.92 -7.88 -17.04
C ARG A 158 -10.78 -8.38 -18.47
N GLU A 159 -11.82 -8.19 -19.28
CA GLU A 159 -11.79 -8.59 -20.69
C GLU A 159 -11.10 -7.53 -21.55
N ASN A 160 -10.68 -7.92 -22.76
CA ASN A 160 -10.09 -7.02 -23.77
C ASN A 160 -8.86 -6.22 -23.30
N GLN A 161 -8.04 -6.80 -22.42
CA GLN A 161 -6.80 -6.20 -21.98
C GLN A 161 -5.64 -6.52 -22.93
N LEU A 162 -4.75 -5.55 -23.13
CA LEU A 162 -3.50 -5.78 -23.84
C LEU A 162 -2.51 -6.48 -22.93
N ALA A 163 -2.00 -7.64 -23.36
CA ALA A 163 -0.99 -8.39 -22.65
C ALA A 163 0.15 -8.77 -23.61
N TYR A 164 1.38 -8.66 -23.10
CA TYR A 164 2.59 -9.10 -23.77
C TYR A 164 3.33 -10.07 -22.86
N TRP A 165 3.98 -11.06 -23.44
CA TRP A 165 4.84 -11.99 -22.72
C TRP A 165 6.29 -11.75 -23.11
N PHE A 166 7.19 -12.02 -22.18
CA PHE A 166 8.63 -11.93 -22.39
C PHE A 166 9.26 -13.29 -22.13
N ILE A 167 10.17 -13.70 -23.01
CA ILE A 167 11.07 -14.81 -22.76
C ILE A 167 12.44 -14.21 -22.41
N ASN A 168 13.01 -14.69 -21.30
CA ASN A 168 14.29 -14.29 -20.72
C ASN A 168 14.35 -12.83 -20.23
N GLY A 169 15.44 -12.49 -19.54
CA GLY A 169 15.60 -11.20 -18.88
C GLY A 169 15.89 -10.04 -19.83
N LYS A 170 16.52 -10.26 -20.98
CA LYS A 170 16.92 -9.18 -21.90
C LYS A 170 15.72 -8.35 -22.37
N SER A 171 14.74 -9.00 -23.00
CA SER A 171 13.57 -8.32 -23.56
C SER A 171 12.70 -7.69 -22.47
N TYR A 172 12.53 -8.39 -21.34
CA TYR A 172 11.83 -7.91 -20.16
C TYR A 172 12.47 -6.64 -19.56
N MET A 173 13.77 -6.67 -19.26
CA MET A 173 14.46 -5.55 -18.62
C MET A 173 14.56 -4.33 -19.54
N GLU A 174 14.71 -4.53 -20.85
CA GLU A 174 14.64 -3.45 -21.83
C GLU A 174 13.26 -2.79 -21.87
N ALA A 175 12.18 -3.58 -21.81
CA ALA A 175 10.81 -3.06 -21.77
C ALA A 175 10.54 -2.30 -20.46
N VAL A 176 10.98 -2.83 -19.31
CA VAL A 176 10.90 -2.15 -18.01
C VAL A 176 11.66 -0.82 -18.06
N ALA A 177 12.89 -0.79 -18.56
CA ALA A 177 13.68 0.43 -18.67
C ALA A 177 12.98 1.52 -19.50
N LYS A 178 12.42 1.14 -20.65
CA LYS A 178 11.66 2.05 -21.52
C LYS A 178 10.40 2.56 -20.84
N ALA A 179 9.63 1.68 -20.19
CA ALA A 179 8.41 2.07 -19.49
C ALA A 179 8.70 3.02 -18.31
N LEU A 180 9.73 2.76 -17.51
CA LEU A 180 10.14 3.63 -16.41
C LEU A 180 10.43 5.06 -16.90
N LEU A 181 11.10 5.22 -18.04
CA LEU A 181 11.40 6.54 -18.60
C LEU A 181 10.16 7.31 -19.09
N THR A 182 9.03 6.64 -19.24
CA THR A 182 7.75 7.29 -19.59
C THR A 182 6.92 7.73 -18.38
N ALA A 183 7.28 7.27 -17.18
CA ALA A 183 6.53 7.52 -15.94
C ALA A 183 6.32 9.02 -15.68
N LYS A 184 5.14 9.37 -15.15
CA LYS A 184 4.74 10.76 -14.87
C LYS A 184 4.35 11.01 -13.42
N GLU A 185 3.81 10.01 -12.75
CA GLU A 185 3.20 10.17 -11.44
C GLU A 185 3.87 9.23 -10.44
N GLU A 186 3.82 7.93 -10.71
CA GLU A 186 4.11 6.89 -9.72
C GLU A 186 4.78 5.67 -10.33
N VAL A 187 5.74 5.10 -9.60
CA VAL A 187 6.33 3.81 -9.90
C VAL A 187 6.30 2.96 -8.64
N PHE A 188 5.72 1.77 -8.73
CA PHE A 188 5.75 0.76 -7.67
C PHE A 188 6.63 -0.40 -8.10
N ILE A 189 7.54 -0.82 -7.22
CA ILE A 189 8.44 -1.96 -7.47
C ILE A 189 8.35 -2.92 -6.28
N THR A 190 8.12 -4.20 -6.58
CA THR A 190 8.29 -5.29 -5.63
C THR A 190 9.32 -6.27 -6.15
N ASP A 191 10.22 -6.73 -5.28
CA ASP A 191 11.23 -7.73 -5.63
C ASP A 191 11.58 -8.57 -4.40
N TRP A 192 11.87 -9.85 -4.64
CA TRP A 192 12.50 -10.69 -3.61
C TRP A 192 13.96 -10.29 -3.42
N TRP A 193 14.63 -9.96 -4.52
CA TRP A 193 15.98 -9.39 -4.51
C TRP A 193 16.14 -8.32 -5.58
N LEU A 194 16.59 -7.12 -5.20
CA LEU A 194 16.81 -6.00 -6.12
C LEU A 194 18.26 -5.55 -6.06
N SER A 195 18.93 -5.46 -7.20
CA SER A 195 20.30 -4.93 -7.33
C SER A 195 20.28 -3.54 -7.95
N PRO A 196 20.49 -2.45 -7.17
CA PRO A 196 20.38 -1.08 -7.67
C PRO A 196 21.27 -0.77 -8.87
N GLU A 197 22.45 -1.39 -8.94
CA GLU A 197 23.42 -1.16 -10.01
C GLU A 197 23.25 -2.09 -11.23
N LEU A 198 22.14 -2.82 -11.33
CA LEU A 198 21.82 -3.64 -12.50
C LEU A 198 21.67 -2.76 -13.76
N MET A 199 22.38 -3.12 -14.82
CA MET A 199 22.17 -2.57 -16.17
C MET A 199 20.98 -3.27 -16.83
N LEU A 200 19.91 -2.52 -17.10
CA LEU A 200 18.68 -3.05 -17.70
C LEU A 200 18.79 -3.24 -19.22
N ILE A 201 19.55 -2.36 -19.90
CA ILE A 201 19.83 -2.42 -21.33
C ILE A 201 21.32 -2.72 -21.53
N ARG A 202 21.62 -3.68 -22.42
CA ARG A 202 22.99 -4.11 -22.74
C ARG A 202 23.17 -4.32 -24.25
N PRO A 203 24.39 -4.14 -24.81
CA PRO A 203 25.59 -3.65 -24.15
C PRO A 203 25.41 -2.21 -23.66
N ALA A 204 26.23 -1.82 -22.69
CA ALA A 204 26.13 -0.53 -22.04
C ALA A 204 27.40 0.26 -22.26
N ASP A 205 27.31 1.36 -23.01
CA ASP A 205 28.43 2.29 -23.21
C ASP A 205 28.66 3.17 -21.97
N ASP A 206 27.60 3.40 -21.20
CA ASP A 206 27.61 4.18 -19.98
C ASP A 206 26.66 3.60 -18.91
N LYS A 207 26.44 4.37 -17.83
CA LYS A 207 25.56 3.97 -16.71
C LYS A 207 24.14 4.51 -16.85
N THR A 208 23.74 5.02 -18.03
CA THR A 208 22.46 5.71 -18.23
C THR A 208 21.27 4.78 -17.96
N PHE A 209 21.37 3.52 -18.38
CA PHE A 209 20.33 2.49 -18.17
C PHE A 209 20.54 1.62 -16.94
N ARG A 210 21.35 2.09 -15.98
CA ARG A 210 21.47 1.46 -14.67
C ARG A 210 20.22 1.77 -13.85
N LEU A 211 19.65 0.77 -13.19
CA LEU A 211 18.36 0.89 -12.49
C LEU A 211 18.33 2.09 -11.53
N ASP A 212 19.32 2.22 -10.64
CA ASP A 212 19.40 3.33 -9.68
C ASP A 212 19.49 4.72 -10.34
N ASN A 213 20.08 4.83 -11.53
CA ASN A 213 20.18 6.07 -12.28
C ASN A 213 18.85 6.40 -12.98
N ILE A 214 18.14 5.41 -13.53
CA ILE A 214 16.79 5.61 -14.09
C ILE A 214 15.86 6.09 -12.97
N LEU A 215 15.82 5.38 -11.83
CA LEU A 215 14.95 5.72 -10.71
C LEU A 215 15.28 7.09 -10.12
N GLY A 216 16.56 7.43 -9.99
CA GLY A 216 16.98 8.78 -9.59
C GLY A 216 16.49 9.86 -10.55
N ARG A 217 16.63 9.66 -11.86
CA ARG A 217 16.20 10.64 -12.88
C ARG A 217 14.70 10.88 -12.89
N ILE A 218 13.89 9.82 -12.82
CA ILE A 218 12.43 9.98 -12.80
C ILE A 218 11.97 10.62 -11.48
N ALA A 219 12.61 10.27 -10.35
CA ALA A 219 12.36 10.92 -9.08
C ALA A 219 12.73 12.41 -9.11
N ASP A 220 13.85 12.77 -9.72
CA ASP A 220 14.24 14.17 -9.93
C ASP A 220 13.25 14.92 -10.84
N ALA A 221 12.55 14.22 -11.73
CA ALA A 221 11.47 14.76 -12.55
C ALA A 221 10.11 14.87 -11.81
N GLY A 222 10.03 14.41 -10.56
CA GLY A 222 8.82 14.49 -9.72
C GLY A 222 8.00 13.20 -9.63
N VAL A 223 8.47 12.10 -10.24
CA VAL A 223 7.80 10.79 -10.14
C VAL A 223 8.04 10.19 -8.76
N ARG A 224 6.98 9.75 -8.08
CA ARG A 224 7.08 9.07 -6.79
C ARG A 224 7.42 7.60 -7.00
N VAL A 225 8.53 7.15 -6.44
CA VAL A 225 9.00 5.77 -6.56
C VAL A 225 8.86 5.08 -5.22
N TYR A 226 8.03 4.04 -5.15
CA TYR A 226 7.87 3.22 -3.95
C TYR A 226 8.38 1.82 -4.23
N VAL A 227 9.27 1.35 -3.36
CA VAL A 227 9.92 0.05 -3.51
C VAL A 227 9.65 -0.78 -2.26
N MET A 228 9.08 -1.97 -2.41
CA MET A 228 8.96 -2.96 -1.36
C MET A 228 9.87 -4.15 -1.68
N ILE A 229 10.80 -4.47 -0.78
CA ILE A 229 11.68 -5.62 -0.96
C ILE A 229 11.62 -6.56 0.23
N TYR A 230 11.87 -7.84 -0.02
CA TYR A 230 12.03 -8.81 1.05
C TYR A 230 13.18 -8.42 1.97
N LYS A 231 12.88 -8.34 3.27
CA LYS A 231 13.88 -8.19 4.32
C LYS A 231 14.35 -9.59 4.70
N GLU A 232 15.53 -9.96 4.25
CA GLU A 232 16.12 -11.25 4.51
C GLU A 232 16.67 -11.39 5.95
N MET A 233 16.88 -12.63 6.37
CA MET A 233 17.74 -12.96 7.51
C MET A 233 19.21 -12.95 7.06
N PRO A 234 20.04 -11.97 7.45
CA PRO A 234 21.36 -11.77 6.84
C PRO A 234 22.34 -12.92 7.03
N PHE A 235 22.15 -13.76 8.05
CA PHE A 235 22.99 -14.94 8.27
C PHE A 235 22.64 -16.12 7.35
N ALA A 236 21.43 -16.12 6.76
CA ALA A 236 20.94 -17.21 5.91
C ALA A 236 21.03 -16.85 4.42
N LEU A 237 20.90 -15.57 4.07
CA LEU A 237 20.80 -15.11 2.69
C LEU A 237 21.66 -13.87 2.44
N GLY A 238 22.34 -13.85 1.29
CA GLY A 238 23.23 -12.77 0.87
C GLY A 238 22.57 -11.66 0.04
N LEU A 239 21.27 -11.40 0.19
CA LEU A 239 20.54 -10.43 -0.66
C LEU A 239 20.96 -8.98 -0.38
N ASN A 240 21.27 -8.67 0.88
CA ASN A 240 21.68 -7.36 1.37
C ASN A 240 20.64 -6.26 1.10
N SER A 241 19.38 -6.51 1.49
CA SER A 241 18.27 -5.56 1.27
C SER A 241 18.53 -4.18 1.90
N LEU A 242 19.28 -4.14 3.01
CA LEU A 242 19.68 -2.88 3.67
C LEU A 242 20.60 -2.04 2.78
N TYR A 243 21.54 -2.66 2.05
CA TYR A 243 22.36 -1.95 1.07
C TYR A 243 21.49 -1.38 -0.05
N THR A 244 20.58 -2.19 -0.58
CA THR A 244 19.64 -1.79 -1.63
C THR A 244 18.82 -0.57 -1.21
N GLU A 245 18.21 -0.61 -0.02
CA GLU A 245 17.49 0.54 0.56
C GLU A 245 18.37 1.78 0.61
N ARG A 246 19.56 1.69 1.25
CA ARG A 246 20.47 2.83 1.40
C ARG A 246 20.90 3.41 0.06
N LYS A 247 21.16 2.55 -0.93
CA LYS A 247 21.61 2.96 -2.25
C LYS A 247 20.52 3.69 -3.02
N LEU A 248 19.29 3.17 -3.04
CA LEU A 248 18.16 3.84 -3.67
C LEU A 248 17.81 5.15 -2.95
N VAL A 249 17.82 5.16 -1.61
CA VAL A 249 17.62 6.39 -0.83
C VAL A 249 18.73 7.41 -1.07
N SER A 250 19.97 7.00 -1.33
CA SER A 250 21.04 7.95 -1.72
C SER A 250 20.79 8.66 -3.05
N LYS A 251 19.94 8.09 -3.93
CA LYS A 251 19.49 8.71 -5.18
C LYS A 251 18.28 9.63 -4.98
N ASN A 252 17.77 9.72 -3.77
CA ASN A 252 16.54 10.40 -3.43
C ASN A 252 16.74 11.90 -3.11
N ALA A 253 17.36 12.65 -4.02
CA ALA A 253 17.71 14.06 -3.76
C ALA A 253 16.50 14.92 -3.37
N LYS A 254 15.32 14.63 -3.93
CA LYS A 254 14.07 15.37 -3.71
C LYS A 254 13.05 14.69 -2.79
N GLY A 255 13.38 13.54 -2.20
CA GLY A 255 12.49 12.85 -1.26
C GLY A 255 11.38 11.97 -1.88
N PHE A 256 11.36 11.80 -3.21
CA PHE A 256 10.36 11.02 -3.95
C PHE A 256 10.58 9.50 -4.04
N ILE A 257 11.73 8.98 -3.62
CA ILE A 257 12.00 7.53 -3.52
C ILE A 257 11.75 7.08 -2.08
N LYS A 258 10.87 6.10 -1.87
CA LYS A 258 10.60 5.47 -0.59
C LYS A 258 10.83 3.97 -0.71
N VAL A 259 11.57 3.39 0.24
CA VAL A 259 11.86 1.96 0.26
C VAL A 259 11.35 1.38 1.57
N ILE A 260 10.61 0.28 1.49
CA ILE A 260 10.16 -0.51 2.63
C ILE A 260 10.78 -1.90 2.53
N ARG A 261 11.22 -2.42 3.67
CA ARG A 261 11.71 -3.79 3.80
C ARG A 261 10.83 -4.54 4.78
N HIS A 262 10.32 -5.69 4.37
CA HIS A 262 9.43 -6.52 5.19
C HIS A 262 9.70 -8.01 4.93
N PRO A 263 9.57 -8.91 5.92
CA PRO A 263 9.13 -8.69 7.30
C PRO A 263 10.25 -8.27 8.26
N ASN A 264 9.87 -7.65 9.38
CA ASN A 264 10.73 -7.64 10.55
C ASN A 264 10.68 -9.03 11.18
N HIS A 265 11.78 -9.76 11.14
CA HIS A 265 11.88 -11.05 11.80
C HIS A 265 12.00 -10.86 13.31
N ASN A 266 11.00 -11.32 14.07
CA ASN A 266 11.08 -11.38 15.52
C ASN A 266 10.52 -12.73 16.01
N THR A 267 10.90 -13.15 17.21
CA THR A 267 10.47 -14.44 17.76
C THR A 267 8.97 -14.50 18.07
N THR A 268 8.28 -13.35 18.08
CA THR A 268 6.86 -13.25 18.45
C THR A 268 5.91 -13.36 17.26
N ASN A 269 6.30 -12.89 16.08
CA ASN A 269 5.46 -12.90 14.87
C ASN A 269 5.58 -14.19 14.05
N GLY A 270 6.53 -15.07 14.37
CA GLY A 270 6.66 -16.40 13.77
C GLY A 270 7.04 -16.41 12.28
N VAL A 271 7.30 -15.25 11.68
CA VAL A 271 7.64 -15.15 10.24
C VAL A 271 9.14 -15.40 10.08
N LEU A 272 9.54 -16.67 10.04
CA LEU A 272 10.94 -17.06 9.86
C LEU A 272 11.25 -17.63 8.47
N LEU A 273 10.25 -18.26 7.83
CA LEU A 273 10.45 -19.07 6.61
C LEU A 273 9.82 -18.45 5.36
N TRP A 274 8.84 -17.57 5.52
CA TRP A 274 8.11 -16.97 4.41
C TRP A 274 8.79 -15.69 3.92
N SER A 275 8.58 -15.37 2.65
CA SER A 275 9.15 -14.18 2.01
C SER A 275 8.12 -13.52 1.09
N HIS A 276 8.31 -12.22 0.86
CA HIS A 276 7.68 -11.51 -0.25
C HIS A 276 8.41 -11.92 -1.52
N HIS A 277 7.73 -12.62 -2.41
CA HIS A 277 8.36 -13.29 -3.57
C HIS A 277 7.85 -12.75 -4.91
N GLU A 278 6.85 -11.89 -4.90
CA GLU A 278 6.29 -11.25 -6.06
C GLU A 278 7.26 -10.25 -6.70
N LYS A 279 7.44 -10.36 -8.02
CA LYS A 279 8.26 -9.43 -8.81
C LYS A 279 7.34 -8.60 -9.69
N MET A 280 7.23 -7.31 -9.39
CA MET A 280 6.35 -6.42 -10.11
C MET A 280 6.98 -5.05 -10.31
N VAL A 281 6.71 -4.47 -11.48
CA VAL A 281 6.96 -3.04 -11.75
C VAL A 281 5.68 -2.45 -12.30
N VAL A 282 5.09 -1.50 -11.58
CA VAL A 282 3.86 -0.81 -11.99
C VAL A 282 4.18 0.65 -12.25
N ILE A 283 3.80 1.16 -13.42
CA ILE A 283 4.05 2.54 -13.84
C ILE A 283 2.70 3.25 -14.00
N ASP A 284 2.55 4.36 -13.29
CA ASP A 284 1.39 5.26 -13.29
C ASP A 284 0.04 4.52 -13.13
N GLN A 285 0.05 3.37 -12.44
CA GLN A 285 -1.10 2.47 -12.28
C GLN A 285 -1.77 2.04 -13.60
N LYS A 286 -1.03 2.10 -14.72
CA LYS A 286 -1.53 1.83 -16.09
C LYS A 286 -0.80 0.70 -16.78
N ILE A 287 0.49 0.53 -16.48
CA ILE A 287 1.33 -0.52 -17.06
C ILE A 287 1.89 -1.33 -15.91
N ALA A 288 1.68 -2.65 -15.93
CA ALA A 288 2.21 -3.57 -14.94
C ALA A 288 3.04 -4.66 -15.61
N PHE A 289 4.25 -4.84 -15.10
CA PHE A 289 5.11 -5.98 -15.37
C PHE A 289 4.97 -6.97 -14.21
N VAL A 290 4.66 -8.22 -14.50
CA VAL A 290 4.50 -9.28 -13.48
C VAL A 290 5.14 -10.56 -14.01
N GLY A 291 5.91 -11.26 -13.18
CA GLY A 291 6.53 -12.52 -13.59
C GLY A 291 7.53 -13.09 -12.59
N GLY A 292 8.48 -13.89 -13.11
CA GLY A 292 9.51 -14.57 -12.31
C GLY A 292 10.88 -13.88 -12.29
N ILE A 293 11.03 -12.73 -12.96
CA ILE A 293 12.33 -12.09 -13.18
C ILE A 293 12.49 -10.91 -12.21
N ASP A 294 13.28 -11.12 -11.15
CA ASP A 294 13.70 -10.03 -10.26
C ASP A 294 14.62 -9.03 -10.98
N LEU A 295 14.59 -7.75 -10.59
CA LEU A 295 15.57 -6.74 -11.05
C LEU A 295 16.90 -6.86 -10.29
N CYS A 296 17.54 -8.02 -10.39
CA CYS A 296 18.86 -8.27 -9.78
C CYS A 296 19.85 -9.00 -10.69
N TYR A 297 21.07 -9.17 -10.19
CA TYR A 297 22.14 -9.86 -10.92
C TYR A 297 21.77 -11.32 -11.27
N GLY A 298 22.34 -11.79 -12.37
CA GLY A 298 22.14 -13.15 -12.89
C GLY A 298 20.80 -13.40 -13.60
N ARG A 299 19.91 -12.41 -13.69
CA ARG A 299 18.58 -12.56 -14.34
C ARG A 299 18.54 -12.09 -15.79
N TRP A 300 19.47 -11.21 -16.16
CA TRP A 300 19.59 -10.76 -17.55
C TRP A 300 20.23 -11.87 -18.36
N ASP A 301 19.52 -12.36 -19.37
CA ASP A 301 20.01 -13.30 -20.36
C ASP A 301 19.18 -13.15 -21.66
N ASP A 302 19.71 -13.64 -22.77
CA ASP A 302 19.04 -13.72 -24.05
C ASP A 302 18.79 -15.18 -24.45
N GLU A 303 18.36 -15.42 -25.68
CA GLU A 303 18.07 -16.77 -26.19
C GLU A 303 19.33 -17.66 -26.32
N TYR A 304 20.53 -17.06 -26.26
CA TYR A 304 21.78 -17.78 -26.45
C TYR A 304 22.34 -18.39 -25.15
N MET A 305 21.86 -17.97 -23.97
CA MET A 305 22.20 -18.55 -22.66
C MET A 305 23.72 -18.67 -22.41
N ARG A 306 24.43 -17.56 -22.52
CA ARG A 306 25.91 -17.52 -22.54
C ARG A 306 26.53 -17.16 -21.20
#